data_AF-A0A2D4P015-F1
#
_entry.id   AF-A0A2D4P015-F1
#
_cell.length_a   1.000
_cell.length_b   1.000
_cell.length_c   1.000
_cell.angle_alpha   90.00
_cell.angle_beta   90.00
_cell.angle_gamma   90.00
#
_symmetry.space_group_name_H-M   'P 1'
#
loop_
_entity.id
_entity.type
_entity.pdbx_description
1 polymer ?
#
loop_
_entity_poly.entity_id
_entity_poly.type
_entity_poly.pdbx_seq_one_letter_code
_entity_poly.pdbx_strand_id
1 'polypeptide(L)'
;PYSTQRNPADPIAQVHQAFCENLLERAVESIVKPQIPKGATSHDDEAPCEFANALEYLTLLSSFVDSLGSGIPPFSGNSVLKFALGPDVVCRWWSSAITMIISWLKGDDTAVKSQFINVERIPKCLEMMENALVRAIFHVCKAMNVLLSSKADGQHSSFSHCERASTHLWNSLNMRSGVSSTSLNNMIQLLACDLLLSLRTTLWQKQTNSSLALGDTHHASASELTGFQRDLGSLRKLANSFRLAYRKVFLHEATVRLMAGASPTRTHQLLEHSLRRRTPQSTKQGELDVLPGQRERATAILLACRYLPLSFLSSPGQRAVLLAEAARTLEKVGDMRSCNDCQQMIVKLSGGTAIAAS
;
A
#
# COMPACT_ATOMS: atom_id res chain seq x y z
N PRO A 1 -3.55 0.68 20.06
CA PRO A 1 -3.00 -0.62 20.51
C PRO A 1 -3.03 -1.64 19.37
N TYR A 2 -2.03 -2.51 19.35
CA TYR A 2 -1.84 -3.53 18.32
C TYR A 2 -2.06 -4.95 18.83
N SER A 3 -2.18 -5.10 20.15
CA SER A 3 -2.58 -6.31 20.85
C SER A 3 -3.72 -6.02 21.83
N THR A 4 -4.39 -7.08 22.29
CA THR A 4 -5.34 -7.02 23.41
C THR A 4 -4.60 -6.52 24.66
N GLN A 5 -5.24 -5.64 25.43
CA GLN A 5 -4.66 -5.16 26.69
C GLN A 5 -4.53 -6.31 27.68
N ARG A 6 -3.35 -6.47 28.27
CA ARG A 6 -3.06 -7.51 29.26
C ARG A 6 -2.54 -6.90 30.56
N ASN A 7 -2.40 -7.75 31.58
CA ASN A 7 -1.87 -7.34 32.88
C ASN A 7 -0.45 -6.75 32.70
N PRO A 8 -0.22 -5.46 33.05
CA PRO A 8 1.09 -4.84 32.93
C PRO A 8 2.14 -5.47 33.87
N ALA A 9 1.71 -6.12 34.96
CA ALA A 9 2.60 -6.78 35.90
C ALA A 9 2.98 -8.21 35.50
N ASP A 10 2.39 -8.78 34.45
CA ASP A 10 2.73 -10.12 33.96
C ASP A 10 3.84 -10.02 32.88
N PRO A 11 5.09 -10.45 33.19
CA PRO A 11 6.20 -10.35 32.26
C PRO A 11 5.98 -11.20 30.99
N ILE A 12 5.28 -12.32 31.10
CA ILE A 12 4.98 -13.19 29.95
C ILE A 12 4.01 -12.47 29.01
N ALA A 13 2.99 -11.80 29.57
CA ALA A 13 2.06 -11.00 28.79
C ALA A 13 2.75 -9.84 28.05
N GLN A 14 3.70 -9.17 28.71
CA GLN A 14 4.47 -8.08 28.10
C GLN A 14 5.38 -8.58 26.98
N VAL A 15 6.10 -9.69 27.17
CA VAL A 15 6.96 -10.28 26.13
C VAL A 15 6.15 -10.71 24.92
N HIS A 16 5.01 -11.38 25.13
CA HIS A 16 4.13 -11.76 24.03
C HIS A 16 3.59 -10.53 23.30
N GLN A 17 3.14 -9.50 24.01
CA GLN A 17 2.67 -8.27 23.37
C GLN A 17 3.77 -7.66 22.51
N ALA A 18 4.97 -7.45 23.07
CA ALA A 18 6.10 -6.88 22.34
C ALA A 18 6.47 -7.73 21.10
N PHE A 19 6.43 -9.06 21.22
CA PHE A 19 6.71 -9.96 20.10
C PHE A 19 5.67 -9.83 18.97
N CYS A 20 4.37 -9.83 19.31
CA CYS A 20 3.30 -9.66 18.33
C CYS A 20 3.37 -8.30 17.63
N GLU A 21 3.58 -7.23 18.39
CA GLU A 21 3.73 -5.88 17.84
C GLU A 21 4.98 -5.78 16.96
N ASN A 22 6.07 -6.46 17.32
CA ASN A 22 7.28 -6.50 16.50
C ASN A 22 7.06 -7.24 15.17
N LEU A 23 6.42 -8.40 15.18
CA LEU A 23 6.10 -9.12 13.94
C LEU A 23 5.21 -8.29 13.02
N LEU A 24 4.18 -7.63 13.58
CA LEU A 24 3.33 -6.72 12.82
C LEU A 24 4.15 -5.54 12.26
N GLU A 25 5.05 -4.96 13.04
CA GLU A 25 5.95 -3.90 12.58
C GLU A 25 6.85 -4.36 11.44
N ARG A 26 7.44 -5.55 11.52
CA ARG A 26 8.27 -6.11 10.43
C ARG A 26 7.46 -6.39 9.17
N ALA A 27 6.22 -6.88 9.32
CA ALA A 27 5.32 -7.08 8.19
C ALA A 27 5.01 -5.75 7.49
N VAL A 28 4.62 -4.71 8.23
CA VAL A 28 4.30 -3.40 7.65
C VAL A 28 5.55 -2.72 7.10
N GLU A 29 6.69 -2.79 7.79
CA GLU A 29 7.96 -2.26 7.31
C GLU A 29 8.33 -2.85 5.94
N SER A 30 8.15 -4.16 5.76
CA SER A 30 8.41 -4.85 4.49
C SER A 30 7.54 -4.35 3.32
N ILE A 31 6.37 -3.75 3.60
CA ILE A 31 5.48 -3.19 2.58
C ILE A 31 5.85 -1.73 2.27
N VAL A 32 6.18 -0.93 3.30
CA VAL A 32 6.37 0.53 3.15
C VAL A 32 7.81 0.93 2.88
N LYS A 33 8.78 0.05 3.18
CA LYS A 33 10.21 0.30 3.02
C LYS A 33 10.77 -0.58 1.90
N PRO A 34 11.29 0.01 0.82
CA PRO A 34 11.88 -0.76 -0.27
C PRO A 34 13.13 -1.49 0.23
N GLN A 35 13.31 -2.75 -0.17
CA GLN A 35 14.56 -3.45 0.10
C GLN A 35 15.69 -2.85 -0.74
N ILE A 36 16.77 -2.48 -0.06
CA ILE A 36 18.02 -2.09 -0.68
C ILE A 36 18.71 -3.40 -1.09
N PRO A 37 19.03 -3.62 -2.38
CA PRO A 37 19.92 -4.70 -2.75
C PRO A 37 21.23 -4.49 -1.98
N LYS A 38 21.55 -5.42 -1.07
CA LYS A 38 22.90 -5.49 -0.51
C LYS A 38 23.87 -5.67 -1.68
N GLY A 39 25.04 -5.04 -1.56
CA GLY A 39 25.99 -4.82 -2.66
C GLY A 39 26.11 -5.99 -3.63
N ALA A 40 26.12 -5.66 -4.92
CA ALA A 40 26.36 -6.60 -6.00
C ALA A 40 27.76 -7.22 -5.89
N THR A 41 27.90 -8.23 -5.04
CA THR A 41 29.11 -9.08 -4.93
C THR A 41 28.76 -10.54 -4.67
N SER A 42 27.60 -11.02 -5.10
CA SER A 42 27.35 -12.46 -5.26
C SER A 42 26.26 -12.69 -6.30
N HIS A 43 26.50 -13.70 -7.13
CA HIS A 43 25.66 -14.19 -8.22
C HIS A 43 24.37 -14.90 -7.74
N ASP A 44 23.76 -14.42 -6.64
CA ASP A 44 22.50 -14.98 -6.13
C ASP A 44 21.34 -14.03 -6.45
N ASP A 45 20.59 -14.39 -7.48
CA ASP A 45 19.56 -13.56 -8.14
C ASP A 45 18.18 -13.56 -7.45
N GLU A 46 18.06 -14.03 -6.20
CA GLU A 46 16.76 -14.11 -5.50
C GLU A 46 16.80 -13.43 -4.12
N ALA A 47 16.78 -12.09 -4.12
CA ALA A 47 16.27 -11.39 -2.95
C ALA A 47 14.77 -11.72 -2.81
N PRO A 48 14.31 -12.25 -1.66
CA PRO A 48 12.93 -12.68 -1.52
C PRO A 48 11.95 -11.51 -1.69
N CYS A 49 10.85 -11.78 -2.39
CA CYS A 49 9.77 -10.83 -2.69
C CYS A 49 9.34 -10.06 -1.43
N GLU A 50 9.25 -8.73 -1.51
CA GLU A 50 8.93 -7.86 -0.37
C GLU A 50 7.61 -8.26 0.31
N PHE A 51 6.59 -8.58 -0.49
CA PHE A 51 5.30 -9.05 0.02
C PHE A 51 5.34 -10.49 0.54
N ALA A 52 6.23 -11.35 0.03
CA ALA A 52 6.41 -12.69 0.58
C ALA A 52 6.98 -12.63 2.00
N ASN A 53 8.01 -11.80 2.23
CA ASN A 53 8.57 -11.56 3.56
C ASN A 53 7.51 -11.01 4.53
N ALA A 54 6.69 -10.06 4.08
CA ALA A 54 5.59 -9.53 4.89
C ALA A 54 4.58 -10.63 5.29
N LEU A 55 4.23 -11.52 4.35
CA LEU A 55 3.32 -12.64 4.61
C LEU A 55 3.92 -13.69 5.55
N GLU A 56 5.23 -13.92 5.51
CA GLU A 56 5.90 -14.81 6.47
C GLU A 56 5.76 -14.29 7.91
N TYR A 57 6.01 -13.00 8.13
CA TYR A 57 5.80 -12.39 9.46
C TYR A 57 4.34 -12.49 9.92
N LEU A 58 3.37 -12.27 9.01
CA LEU A 58 1.94 -12.38 9.33
C LEU A 58 1.50 -13.82 9.56
N THR A 59 2.09 -14.79 8.86
CA THR A 59 1.83 -16.22 9.05
C THR A 59 2.34 -16.67 10.42
N LEU A 60 3.56 -16.24 10.77
CA LEU A 60 4.12 -16.46 12.11
C LEU A 60 3.21 -15.84 13.16
N LEU A 61 2.84 -14.56 13.00
CA LEU A 61 1.94 -13.85 13.91
C LEU A 61 0.61 -14.57 14.10
N SER A 62 -0.02 -15.01 13.02
CA SER A 62 -1.31 -15.70 13.05
C SER A 62 -1.21 -17.06 13.73
N SER A 63 -0.12 -17.81 13.50
CA SER A 63 0.09 -19.09 14.18
C SER A 63 0.17 -18.94 15.71
N PHE A 64 0.80 -17.87 16.22
CA PHE A 64 0.81 -17.56 17.65
C PHE A 64 -0.56 -17.12 18.18
N VAL A 65 -1.28 -16.30 17.43
CA VAL A 65 -2.59 -15.77 17.84
C VAL A 65 -3.69 -16.85 17.82
N ASP A 66 -3.61 -17.81 16.90
CA ASP A 66 -4.59 -18.89 16.74
C ASP A 66 -4.27 -20.13 17.59
N SER A 67 -3.00 -20.38 17.90
CA SER A 67 -2.58 -21.39 18.90
C SER A 67 -3.22 -21.15 20.29
N LEU A 68 -3.64 -19.91 20.57
CA LEU A 68 -4.32 -19.49 21.80
C LEU A 68 -5.86 -19.57 21.75
N GLY A 69 -6.45 -19.88 20.59
CA GLY A 69 -7.89 -19.63 20.33
C GLY A 69 -8.81 -20.85 20.16
N SER A 70 -8.30 -22.08 20.09
CA SER A 70 -9.15 -23.26 19.89
C SER A 70 -9.21 -24.15 21.13
N GLY A 71 -10.42 -24.26 21.70
CA GLY A 71 -10.78 -25.20 22.74
C GLY A 71 -11.19 -26.55 22.16
N ILE A 72 -10.40 -27.58 22.46
CA ILE A 72 -10.72 -28.93 22.97
C ILE A 72 -9.34 -29.65 23.06
N PRO A 73 -8.96 -30.25 24.20
CA PRO A 73 -7.75 -31.06 24.27
C PRO A 73 -8.05 -32.48 23.78
N PRO A 74 -7.16 -33.05 22.96
CA PRO A 74 -6.75 -34.42 23.19
C PRO A 74 -5.24 -34.41 23.45
N PHE A 75 -4.87 -34.90 24.63
CA PHE A 75 -3.52 -35.33 25.03
C PHE A 75 -2.44 -35.22 23.93
N SER A 76 -1.77 -34.06 23.84
CA SER A 76 -0.36 -33.91 23.48
C SER A 76 0.03 -32.43 23.42
N GLY A 77 0.87 -31.99 24.36
CA GLY A 77 1.66 -30.76 24.24
C GLY A 77 0.98 -29.43 24.59
N ASN A 78 0.35 -29.30 25.76
CA ASN A 78 -0.10 -27.99 26.26
C ASN A 78 1.09 -27.12 26.68
N SER A 79 1.40 -26.08 25.89
CA SER A 79 2.24 -24.97 26.35
C SER A 79 1.55 -24.23 27.48
N VAL A 80 2.22 -24.07 28.63
CA VAL A 80 1.76 -23.34 29.82
C VAL A 80 1.31 -21.91 29.50
N LEU A 81 1.82 -21.32 28.40
CA LEU A 81 1.46 -19.99 27.92
C LEU A 81 0.00 -19.90 27.42
N LYS A 82 -0.60 -21.02 26.99
CA LYS A 82 -1.91 -21.05 26.33
C LYS A 82 -3.08 -20.67 27.24
N PHE A 83 -3.03 -21.05 28.52
CA PHE A 83 -4.11 -20.80 29.47
C PHE A 83 -4.04 -19.43 30.15
N ALA A 84 -2.85 -18.82 30.22
CA ALA A 84 -2.63 -17.60 31.00
C ALA A 84 -3.02 -16.29 30.27
N LEU A 85 -2.97 -16.26 28.93
CA LEU A 85 -2.98 -15.00 28.17
C LEU A 85 -4.27 -14.69 27.38
N GLY A 86 -5.13 -15.69 27.16
CA GLY A 86 -6.35 -15.57 26.36
C GLY A 86 -6.12 -15.20 24.87
N PRO A 87 -7.19 -15.14 24.04
CA PRO A 87 -7.09 -14.83 22.63
C PRO A 87 -6.77 -13.35 22.37
N ASP A 88 -5.81 -13.08 21.48
CA ASP A 88 -5.48 -11.72 21.05
C ASP A 88 -6.30 -11.29 19.83
N VAL A 89 -7.55 -10.88 20.07
CA VAL A 89 -8.49 -10.46 19.01
C VAL A 89 -8.05 -9.18 18.29
N VAL A 90 -7.30 -8.30 18.96
CA VAL A 90 -6.80 -7.05 18.37
C VAL A 90 -5.68 -7.35 17.39
N CYS A 91 -4.71 -8.17 17.81
CA CYS A 91 -3.60 -8.58 16.95
C CYS A 91 -4.10 -9.39 15.75
N ARG A 92 -5.10 -10.27 15.95
CA ARG A 92 -5.75 -11.01 14.85
C ARG A 92 -6.35 -10.05 13.82
N TRP A 93 -7.09 -9.04 14.27
CA TRP A 93 -7.72 -8.07 13.38
C TRP A 93 -6.68 -7.29 12.56
N TRP A 94 -5.60 -6.83 13.19
CA TRP A 94 -4.49 -6.19 12.47
C TRP A 94 -3.83 -7.12 11.46
N SER A 95 -3.55 -8.37 11.85
CA SER A 95 -2.98 -9.38 10.94
C SER A 95 -3.87 -9.59 9.71
N SER A 96 -5.18 -9.76 9.90
CA SER A 96 -6.15 -9.90 8.81
C SER A 96 -6.20 -8.65 7.93
N ALA A 97 -6.17 -7.44 8.51
CA ALA A 97 -6.21 -6.19 7.76
C ALA A 97 -4.95 -6.01 6.88
N ILE A 98 -3.76 -6.26 7.41
CA ILE A 98 -2.52 -6.17 6.63
C ILE A 98 -2.46 -7.29 5.57
N THR A 99 -2.89 -8.50 5.90
CA THR A 99 -2.99 -9.61 4.94
C THR A 99 -3.92 -9.24 3.77
N MET A 100 -5.09 -8.67 4.06
CA MET A 100 -6.03 -8.20 3.04
C MET A 100 -5.42 -7.12 2.14
N ILE A 101 -4.65 -6.19 2.70
CA ILE A 101 -3.92 -5.16 1.94
C ILE A 101 -2.88 -5.79 1.01
N ILE A 102 -2.11 -6.78 1.48
CA ILE A 102 -1.14 -7.49 0.63
C ILE A 102 -1.86 -8.23 -0.49
N SER A 103 -2.96 -8.95 -0.19
CA SER A 103 -3.79 -9.61 -1.20
C SER A 103 -4.31 -8.63 -2.25
N TRP A 104 -4.70 -7.43 -1.85
CA TRP A 104 -5.10 -6.37 -2.77
C TRP A 104 -3.97 -6.00 -3.73
N LEU A 105 -2.76 -5.75 -3.22
CA LEU A 105 -1.58 -5.41 -4.03
C LEU A 105 -1.14 -6.56 -4.94
N LYS A 106 -1.25 -7.80 -4.47
CA LYS A 106 -1.02 -9.02 -5.27
C LYS A 106 -2.10 -9.29 -6.32
N GLY A 107 -3.14 -8.46 -6.41
CA GLY A 107 -4.24 -8.69 -7.36
C GLY A 107 -5.08 -9.93 -7.07
N ASP A 108 -5.00 -10.49 -5.86
CA ASP A 108 -5.80 -11.64 -5.44
C ASP A 108 -7.15 -11.18 -4.87
N ASP A 109 -8.08 -10.91 -5.79
CA ASP A 109 -9.43 -10.43 -5.47
C ASP A 109 -10.21 -11.43 -4.59
N THR A 110 -9.90 -12.72 -4.70
CA THR A 110 -10.55 -13.78 -3.91
C THR A 110 -10.11 -13.73 -2.45
N ALA A 111 -8.81 -13.60 -2.20
CA ALA A 111 -8.27 -13.46 -0.86
C ALA A 111 -8.70 -12.15 -0.19
N VAL A 112 -8.81 -11.05 -0.95
CA VAL A 112 -9.34 -9.78 -0.44
C VAL A 112 -10.76 -9.96 0.12
N LYS A 113 -11.65 -10.61 -0.63
CA LYS A 113 -13.04 -10.86 -0.21
C LYS A 113 -13.10 -11.79 1.00
N SER A 114 -12.29 -12.84 1.01
CA SER A 114 -12.21 -13.80 2.12
C SER A 114 -11.75 -13.12 3.42
N GLN A 115 -10.68 -12.31 3.36
CA GLN A 115 -10.15 -11.64 4.54
C GLN A 115 -11.05 -10.51 5.06
N PHE A 116 -11.86 -9.90 4.20
CA PHE A 116 -12.77 -8.83 4.62
C PHE A 116 -13.76 -9.28 5.70
N ILE A 117 -14.17 -10.56 5.73
CA ILE A 117 -15.07 -11.11 6.77
C ILE A 117 -14.47 -10.96 8.17
N ASN A 118 -13.13 -11.00 8.29
CA ASN A 118 -12.43 -10.81 9.55
C ASN A 118 -12.25 -9.31 9.86
N VAL A 119 -11.94 -8.51 8.84
CA VAL A 119 -11.69 -7.07 8.98
C VAL A 119 -12.97 -6.29 9.28
N GLU A 120 -14.11 -6.73 8.76
CA GLU A 120 -15.39 -6.04 8.95
C GLU A 120 -15.87 -6.05 10.40
N ARG A 121 -15.39 -7.02 11.20
CA ARG A 121 -15.70 -7.18 12.62
C ARG A 121 -14.62 -6.54 13.48
N ILE A 122 -14.71 -5.22 13.68
CA ILE A 122 -13.79 -4.50 14.56
C ILE A 122 -13.95 -5.01 16.01
N PRO A 123 -12.88 -5.41 16.70
CA PRO A 123 -12.95 -5.79 18.11
C PRO A 123 -13.57 -4.69 18.98
N LYS A 124 -14.51 -5.06 19.88
CA LYS A 124 -15.23 -4.12 20.75
C LYS A 124 -14.31 -3.16 21.52
N CYS A 125 -13.17 -3.65 22.00
CA CYS A 125 -12.18 -2.82 22.68
C CYS A 125 -11.64 -1.69 21.78
N LEU A 126 -11.37 -1.97 20.49
CA LEU A 126 -10.98 -0.96 19.51
C LEU A 126 -12.12 0.00 19.17
N GLU A 127 -13.35 -0.49 19.13
CA GLU A 127 -14.54 0.36 18.90
C GLU A 127 -14.72 1.37 20.02
N MET A 128 -14.63 0.94 21.27
CA MET A 128 -14.78 1.79 22.46
C MET A 128 -13.69 2.86 22.59
N MET A 129 -12.47 2.58 22.12
CA MET A 129 -11.38 3.57 22.12
C MET A 129 -11.49 4.61 21.00
N GLU A 130 -12.46 4.47 20.09
CA GLU A 130 -12.66 5.35 18.93
C GLU A 130 -11.37 5.64 18.14
N ASN A 131 -10.49 4.64 18.05
CA ASN A 131 -9.15 4.85 17.51
C ASN A 131 -9.22 5.25 16.03
N ALA A 132 -8.82 6.50 15.74
CA ALA A 132 -8.88 7.06 14.40
C ALA A 132 -8.07 6.25 13.37
N LEU A 133 -6.92 5.69 13.75
CA LEU A 133 -6.10 4.89 12.81
C LEU A 133 -6.76 3.56 12.45
N VAL A 134 -7.39 2.89 13.44
CA VAL A 134 -8.20 1.68 13.20
C VAL A 134 -9.34 1.97 12.22
N ARG A 135 -10.06 3.08 12.43
CA ARG A 135 -11.16 3.50 11.55
C ARG A 135 -10.67 3.86 10.14
N ALA A 136 -9.50 4.48 10.02
CA ALA A 136 -8.88 4.77 8.73
C ALA A 136 -8.61 3.48 7.94
N ILE A 137 -7.93 2.51 8.56
CA ILE A 137 -7.59 1.22 7.94
C ILE A 137 -8.85 0.43 7.59
N PHE A 138 -9.83 0.35 8.48
CA PHE A 138 -11.11 -0.29 8.21
C PHE A 138 -11.77 0.29 6.95
N HIS A 139 -11.81 1.62 6.82
CA HIS A 139 -12.44 2.26 5.67
C HIS A 139 -11.61 2.11 4.37
N VAL A 140 -10.28 2.03 4.44
CA VAL A 140 -9.42 1.65 3.31
C VAL A 140 -9.74 0.23 2.84
N CYS A 141 -9.75 -0.75 3.76
CA CYS A 141 -10.10 -2.14 3.45
C CYS A 141 -11.52 -2.25 2.87
N LYS A 142 -12.48 -1.50 3.43
CA LYS A 142 -13.85 -1.48 2.92
C LYS A 142 -13.93 -0.86 1.52
N ALA A 143 -13.18 0.20 1.25
CA ALA A 143 -13.09 0.79 -0.09
C ALA A 143 -12.53 -0.21 -1.11
N MET A 144 -11.50 -0.99 -0.76
CA MET A 144 -10.96 -2.08 -1.59
C MET A 144 -12.03 -3.14 -1.87
N ASN A 145 -12.68 -3.67 -0.83
CA ASN A 145 -13.67 -4.74 -0.98
C ASN A 145 -14.84 -4.31 -1.86
N VAL A 146 -15.37 -3.11 -1.63
CA VAL A 146 -16.50 -2.58 -2.42
C VAL A 146 -16.09 -2.29 -3.86
N LEU A 147 -14.83 -1.87 -4.12
CA LEU A 147 -14.31 -1.64 -5.47
C LEU A 147 -14.18 -2.92 -6.31
N LEU A 148 -14.12 -4.10 -5.66
CA LEU A 148 -14.16 -5.42 -6.31
C LEU A 148 -15.59 -5.88 -6.65
N SER A 149 -16.62 -5.13 -6.24
CA SER A 149 -17.99 -5.40 -6.63
C SER A 149 -18.21 -4.93 -8.07
N SER A 150 -18.79 -5.79 -8.92
CA SER A 150 -19.02 -5.52 -10.35
C SER A 150 -20.11 -4.47 -10.65
N LYS A 151 -20.63 -3.79 -9.62
CA LYS A 151 -21.74 -2.83 -9.75
C LYS A 151 -21.19 -1.42 -9.89
N ALA A 152 -21.78 -0.60 -10.76
CA ALA A 152 -21.44 0.83 -10.90
C ALA A 152 -21.54 1.58 -9.54
N ASP A 153 -22.51 1.21 -8.72
CA ASP A 153 -22.69 1.69 -7.33
C ASP A 153 -21.45 1.42 -6.44
N GLY A 154 -20.66 0.39 -6.76
CA GLY A 154 -19.44 0.04 -6.06
C GLY A 154 -18.36 1.12 -6.17
N GLN A 155 -18.29 1.86 -7.29
CA GLN A 155 -17.29 2.92 -7.44
C GLN A 155 -17.62 4.13 -6.54
N HIS A 156 -18.87 4.60 -6.57
CA HIS A 156 -19.32 5.70 -5.70
C HIS A 156 -19.22 5.35 -4.21
N SER A 157 -19.58 4.11 -3.84
CA SER A 157 -19.48 3.63 -2.47
C SER A 157 -18.01 3.50 -2.01
N SER A 158 -17.12 3.01 -2.89
CA SER A 158 -15.67 2.97 -2.62
C SER A 158 -15.10 4.38 -2.42
N PHE A 159 -15.51 5.35 -3.24
CA PHE A 159 -15.13 6.76 -3.08
C PHE A 159 -15.58 7.33 -1.73
N SER A 160 -16.84 7.09 -1.32
CA SER A 160 -17.34 7.50 0.00
C SER A 160 -16.53 6.90 1.16
N HIS A 161 -16.09 5.64 1.02
CA HIS A 161 -15.19 5.03 1.99
C HIS A 161 -13.79 5.65 1.99
N CYS A 162 -13.26 6.08 0.85
CA CYS A 162 -12.02 6.86 0.79
C CYS A 162 -12.16 8.20 1.54
N GLU A 163 -13.29 8.90 1.43
CA GLU A 163 -13.55 10.14 2.16
C GLU A 163 -13.55 9.95 3.69
N ARG A 164 -14.19 8.86 4.15
CA ARG A 164 -14.22 8.50 5.58
C ARG A 164 -12.83 8.12 6.09
N ALA A 165 -12.11 7.27 5.36
CA ALA A 165 -10.75 6.88 5.69
C ALA A 165 -9.81 8.08 5.78
N SER A 166 -9.89 8.99 4.81
CA SER A 166 -9.10 10.22 4.75
C SER A 166 -9.32 11.12 5.98
N THR A 167 -10.58 11.29 6.40
CA THR A 167 -10.93 12.06 7.61
C THR A 167 -10.33 11.43 8.87
N HIS A 168 -10.46 10.11 9.02
CA HIS A 168 -9.89 9.39 10.16
C HIS A 168 -8.35 9.40 10.15
N LEU A 169 -7.72 9.28 8.99
CA LEU A 169 -6.27 9.37 8.84
C LEU A 169 -5.78 10.76 9.27
N TRP A 170 -6.42 11.83 8.79
CA TRP A 170 -6.11 13.20 9.19
C TRP A 170 -6.21 13.38 10.70
N ASN A 171 -7.28 12.88 11.32
CA ASN A 171 -7.45 12.94 12.77
C ASN A 171 -6.33 12.18 13.50
N SER A 172 -5.93 11.00 13.01
CA SER A 172 -4.81 10.24 13.60
C SER A 172 -3.47 10.99 13.52
N LEU A 173 -3.25 11.82 12.50
CA LEU A 173 -2.05 12.63 12.34
C LEU A 173 -2.03 13.86 13.26
N ASN A 174 -3.20 14.35 13.68
CA ASN A 174 -3.35 15.51 14.55
C ASN A 174 -3.41 15.15 16.04
N MET A 175 -4.03 14.02 16.38
CA MET A 175 -4.22 13.57 17.77
C MET A 175 -3.01 12.80 18.30
N ARG A 176 -1.79 13.23 17.95
CA ARG A 176 -0.54 12.64 18.45
C ARG A 176 -0.41 12.95 19.95
N SER A 177 -0.98 12.08 20.79
CA SER A 177 -0.80 12.16 22.25
C SER A 177 0.67 11.96 22.58
N GLY A 178 1.26 12.93 23.27
CA GLY A 178 2.67 12.94 23.61
C GLY A 178 3.00 11.91 24.67
N VAL A 179 3.45 10.73 24.26
CA VAL A 179 4.62 9.95 24.75
C VAL A 179 4.87 8.91 23.66
N SER A 180 5.70 9.27 22.67
CA SER A 180 6.08 8.47 21.49
C SER A 180 4.92 7.93 20.62
N SER A 181 4.68 8.55 19.47
CA SER A 181 4.09 7.80 18.36
C SER A 181 5.01 6.62 18.07
N THR A 182 4.55 5.39 18.28
CA THR A 182 5.36 4.21 17.96
C THR A 182 5.75 4.23 16.48
N SER A 183 6.95 3.75 16.15
CA SER A 183 7.39 3.59 14.76
C SER A 183 6.32 2.94 13.88
N LEU A 184 5.64 1.92 14.43
CA LEU A 184 4.50 1.25 13.84
C LEU A 184 3.31 2.17 13.50
N ASN A 185 2.95 3.14 14.36
CA ASN A 185 1.89 4.12 14.03
C ASN A 185 2.23 4.90 12.76
N ASN A 186 3.47 5.38 12.64
CA ASN A 186 3.90 6.14 11.46
C ASN A 186 3.90 5.27 10.20
N MET A 187 4.30 4.00 10.32
CA MET A 187 4.27 3.04 9.21
C MET A 187 2.84 2.75 8.75
N ILE A 188 1.89 2.55 9.68
CA ILE A 188 0.49 2.29 9.33
C ILE A 188 -0.19 3.55 8.79
N GLN A 189 0.14 4.73 9.31
CA GLN A 189 -0.29 6.01 8.73
C GLN A 189 0.22 6.18 7.29
N LEU A 190 1.49 5.85 7.04
CA LEU A 190 2.08 5.88 5.71
C LEU A 190 1.37 4.89 4.78
N LEU A 191 1.17 3.65 5.23
CA LEU A 191 0.49 2.62 4.47
C LEU A 191 -0.94 3.05 4.11
N ALA A 192 -1.71 3.52 5.08
CA ALA A 192 -3.07 4.01 4.84
C ALA A 192 -3.10 5.17 3.84
N CYS A 193 -2.17 6.13 3.97
CA CYS A 193 -2.08 7.27 3.07
C CYS A 193 -1.72 6.86 1.64
N ASP A 194 -0.72 5.99 1.48
CA ASP A 194 -0.30 5.49 0.16
C ASP A 194 -1.42 4.70 -0.53
N LEU A 195 -2.13 3.86 0.23
CA LEU A 195 -3.28 3.11 -0.28
C LEU A 195 -4.45 4.02 -0.67
N LEU A 196 -4.74 5.08 0.09
CA LEU A 196 -5.78 6.04 -0.27
C LEU A 196 -5.48 6.74 -1.59
N LEU A 197 -4.25 7.23 -1.76
CA LEU A 197 -3.81 7.87 -2.99
C LEU A 197 -3.85 6.88 -4.18
N SER A 198 -3.44 5.62 -3.96
CA SER A 198 -3.53 4.55 -4.95
C SER A 198 -4.97 4.17 -5.32
N LEU A 199 -5.87 4.06 -4.34
CA LEU A 199 -7.29 3.76 -4.56
C LEU A 199 -7.99 4.87 -5.34
N ARG A 200 -7.76 6.14 -4.98
CA ARG A 200 -8.29 7.28 -5.73
C ARG A 200 -7.78 7.32 -7.16
N THR A 201 -6.50 7.01 -7.35
CA THR A 201 -5.92 6.86 -8.69
C THR A 201 -6.65 5.77 -9.46
N THR A 202 -6.86 4.60 -8.85
CA THR A 202 -7.58 3.48 -9.48
C THR A 202 -9.03 3.85 -9.85
N LEU A 203 -9.74 4.56 -8.96
CA LEU A 203 -11.11 5.02 -9.20
C LEU A 203 -11.18 5.96 -10.42
N TRP A 204 -10.33 7.00 -10.43
CA TRP A 204 -10.23 7.93 -11.56
C TRP A 204 -9.92 7.21 -12.88
N GLN A 205 -9.01 6.23 -12.84
CA GLN A 205 -8.62 5.45 -14.02
C GLN A 205 -9.74 4.56 -14.54
N LYS A 206 -10.51 3.91 -13.66
CA LYS A 206 -11.68 3.11 -14.05
C LYS A 206 -12.74 3.98 -14.72
N GLN A 207 -12.98 5.19 -14.20
CA GLN A 207 -13.91 6.15 -14.79
C GLN A 207 -13.42 6.62 -16.17
N THR A 208 -12.14 6.94 -16.29
CA THR A 208 -11.51 7.34 -17.57
C THR A 208 -11.59 6.24 -18.63
N ASN A 209 -11.40 4.97 -18.26
CA ASN A 209 -11.51 3.85 -19.19
C ASN A 209 -12.95 3.62 -19.68
N SER A 210 -13.96 3.93 -18.86
CA SER A 210 -15.37 3.88 -19.29
C SER A 210 -15.74 5.04 -20.22
N SER A 211 -15.13 6.22 -20.05
CA SER A 211 -15.39 7.42 -20.86
C SER A 211 -14.57 7.50 -22.14
N LEU A 212 -13.40 6.84 -22.21
CA LEU A 212 -12.59 6.75 -23.44
C LEU A 212 -13.34 6.09 -24.62
N ALA A 213 -14.38 5.32 -24.34
CA ALA A 213 -15.31 4.81 -25.36
C ALA A 213 -16.12 5.93 -26.06
N LEU A 214 -16.19 7.14 -25.48
CA LEU A 214 -16.89 8.32 -26.01
C LEU A 214 -15.97 9.39 -26.61
N GLY A 215 -14.63 9.21 -26.60
CA GLY A 215 -13.68 10.15 -27.22
C GLY A 215 -13.28 11.37 -26.39
N ASP A 216 -13.73 11.48 -25.14
CA ASP A 216 -13.40 12.61 -24.25
C ASP A 216 -12.12 12.37 -23.42
N THR A 217 -11.27 13.39 -23.33
CA THR A 217 -10.15 13.42 -22.38
C THR A 217 -10.69 13.69 -20.97
N HIS A 218 -10.85 12.63 -20.18
CA HIS A 218 -11.48 12.75 -18.87
C HIS A 218 -10.50 13.16 -17.77
N HIS A 219 -10.67 14.39 -17.28
CA HIS A 219 -10.02 14.89 -16.07
C HIS A 219 -10.84 14.51 -14.83
N ALA A 220 -10.17 14.39 -13.69
CA ALA A 220 -10.84 14.15 -12.42
C ALA A 220 -11.76 15.33 -12.06
N SER A 221 -12.91 15.02 -11.48
CA SER A 221 -13.85 16.01 -10.95
C SER A 221 -13.27 16.82 -9.80
N ALA A 222 -13.87 17.97 -9.50
CA ALA A 222 -13.43 18.84 -8.41
C ALA A 222 -13.44 18.13 -7.03
N SER A 223 -14.42 17.26 -6.78
CA SER A 223 -14.51 16.49 -5.54
C SER A 223 -13.41 15.43 -5.44
N GLU A 224 -13.10 14.74 -6.55
CA GLU A 224 -11.99 13.78 -6.60
C GLU A 224 -10.64 14.46 -6.36
N LEU A 225 -10.39 15.59 -7.00
CA LEU A 225 -9.17 16.38 -6.82
C LEU A 225 -9.05 16.90 -5.38
N THR A 226 -10.13 17.39 -4.79
CA THR A 226 -10.15 17.88 -3.41
C THR A 226 -9.80 16.75 -2.43
N GLY A 227 -10.41 15.58 -2.59
CA GLY A 227 -10.11 14.41 -1.75
C GLY A 227 -8.67 13.93 -1.92
N PHE A 228 -8.16 13.88 -3.16
CA PHE A 228 -6.77 13.51 -3.42
C PHE A 228 -5.78 14.51 -2.81
N GLN A 229 -6.04 15.81 -2.95
CA GLN A 229 -5.20 16.87 -2.36
C GLN A 229 -5.20 16.82 -0.83
N ARG A 230 -6.32 16.48 -0.20
CA ARG A 230 -6.38 16.26 1.26
C ARG A 230 -5.47 15.12 1.69
N ASP A 231 -5.51 13.98 0.99
CA ASP A 231 -4.63 12.84 1.27
C ASP A 231 -3.16 13.14 0.98
N LEU A 232 -2.87 13.91 -0.08
CA LEU A 232 -1.51 14.39 -0.35
C LEU A 232 -1.03 15.35 0.75
N GLY A 233 -1.92 16.16 1.32
CA GLY A 233 -1.66 16.97 2.51
C GLY A 233 -1.30 16.11 3.74
N SER A 234 -2.03 15.02 3.97
CA SER A 234 -1.70 14.02 5.01
C SER A 234 -0.30 13.44 4.79
N LEU A 235 0.04 13.07 3.56
CA LEU A 235 1.36 12.53 3.22
C LEU A 235 2.48 13.54 3.47
N ARG A 236 2.31 14.78 3.02
CA ARG A 236 3.28 15.88 3.27
C ARG A 236 3.47 16.14 4.76
N LYS A 237 2.37 16.13 5.53
CA LYS A 237 2.44 16.26 6.99
C LYS A 237 3.23 15.12 7.63
N LEU A 238 3.00 13.88 7.20
CA LEU A 238 3.74 12.72 7.69
C LEU A 238 5.23 12.79 7.31
N ALA A 239 5.54 13.26 6.10
CA ALA A 239 6.91 13.44 5.60
C ALA A 239 7.77 14.37 6.47
N ASN A 240 7.16 15.31 7.20
CA ASN A 240 7.89 16.19 8.12
C ASN A 240 8.54 15.43 9.29
N SER A 241 7.95 14.31 9.73
CA SER A 241 8.44 13.52 10.87
C SER A 241 8.91 12.11 10.50
N PHE A 242 8.58 11.63 9.31
CA PHE A 242 8.84 10.26 8.89
C PHE A 242 9.39 10.20 7.47
N ARG A 243 10.71 10.00 7.34
CA ARG A 243 11.44 10.12 6.06
C ARG A 243 10.93 9.20 4.94
N LEU A 244 10.41 8.02 5.27
CA LEU A 244 9.84 7.10 4.27
C LEU A 244 8.64 7.71 3.51
N ALA A 245 7.89 8.61 4.15
CA ALA A 245 6.77 9.29 3.52
C ALA A 245 7.22 10.32 2.47
N TYR A 246 8.35 10.99 2.68
CA TYR A 246 8.89 12.02 1.77
C TYR A 246 9.08 11.48 0.34
N ARG A 247 9.59 10.27 0.21
CA ARG A 247 9.87 9.62 -1.08
C ARG A 247 8.64 9.45 -1.96
N LYS A 248 7.47 9.26 -1.34
CA LYS A 248 6.20 9.06 -2.05
C LYS A 248 5.53 10.37 -2.48
N VAL A 249 5.95 11.51 -1.94
CA VAL A 249 5.32 12.82 -2.21
C VAL A 249 5.41 13.17 -3.69
N PHE A 250 6.58 13.00 -4.31
CA PHE A 250 6.79 13.37 -5.72
C PHE A 250 5.93 12.56 -6.68
N LEU A 251 5.83 11.25 -6.44
CA LEU A 251 4.98 10.36 -7.23
C LEU A 251 3.52 10.81 -7.16
N HIS A 252 2.99 11.01 -5.96
CA HIS A 252 1.58 11.36 -5.78
C HIS A 252 1.27 12.81 -6.19
N GLU A 253 2.24 13.72 -6.09
CA GLU A 253 2.13 15.07 -6.64
C GLU A 253 2.10 15.05 -8.17
N ALA A 254 2.88 14.18 -8.82
CA ALA A 254 2.76 13.97 -10.26
C ALA A 254 1.38 13.39 -10.62
N THR A 255 0.88 12.42 -9.84
CA THR A 255 -0.44 11.82 -10.06
C THR A 255 -1.58 12.82 -10.02
N VAL A 256 -1.64 13.71 -9.01
CA VAL A 256 -2.72 14.72 -8.94
C VAL A 256 -2.65 15.71 -10.11
N ARG A 257 -1.45 16.01 -10.62
CA ARG A 257 -1.30 16.85 -11.82
C ARG A 257 -1.81 16.16 -13.07
N LEU A 258 -1.58 14.85 -13.21
CA LEU A 258 -2.16 14.05 -14.29
C LEU A 258 -3.69 14.03 -14.20
N MET A 259 -4.24 13.79 -12.99
CA MET A 259 -5.68 13.82 -12.74
C MET A 259 -6.31 15.17 -13.12
N ALA A 260 -5.61 16.28 -12.84
CA ALA A 260 -6.08 17.63 -13.12
C ALA A 260 -5.84 18.09 -14.57
N GLY A 261 -5.23 17.28 -15.43
CA GLY A 261 -4.87 17.71 -16.80
C GLY A 261 -3.83 18.81 -16.86
N ALA A 262 -3.00 18.96 -15.83
CA ALA A 262 -2.00 20.02 -15.77
C ALA A 262 -0.86 19.81 -16.80
N SER A 263 -0.12 20.88 -17.10
CA SER A 263 0.99 20.86 -18.09
C SER A 263 1.93 19.65 -17.92
N PRO A 264 2.18 18.87 -18.99
CA PRO A 264 3.02 17.68 -18.98
C PRO A 264 4.48 17.93 -18.55
N THR A 265 5.04 19.10 -18.83
CA THR A 265 6.46 19.40 -18.55
C THR A 265 6.79 19.30 -17.07
N ARG A 266 6.01 19.97 -16.21
CA ARG A 266 6.25 19.93 -14.77
C ARG A 266 5.92 18.56 -14.18
N THR A 267 4.92 17.87 -14.73
CA THR A 267 4.58 16.51 -14.32
C THR A 267 5.70 15.52 -14.65
N HIS A 268 6.31 15.64 -15.82
CA HIS A 268 7.47 14.86 -16.21
C HIS A 268 8.64 15.08 -15.24
N GLN A 269 8.98 16.32 -14.89
CA GLN A 269 10.04 16.62 -13.91
C GLN A 269 9.81 15.97 -12.54
N LEU A 270 8.56 15.92 -12.08
CA LEU A 270 8.21 15.24 -10.82
C LEU A 270 8.36 13.73 -10.93
N LEU A 271 7.94 13.14 -12.05
CA LEU A 271 8.13 11.72 -12.31
C LEU A 271 9.61 11.36 -12.44
N GLU A 272 10.42 12.21 -13.08
CA GLU A 272 11.88 12.02 -13.15
C GLU A 272 12.52 11.90 -11.76
N HIS A 273 12.02 12.61 -10.75
CA HIS A 273 12.49 12.44 -9.37
C HIS A 273 12.29 11.00 -8.87
N SER A 274 11.15 10.40 -9.20
CA SER A 274 10.82 9.00 -8.88
C SER A 274 11.56 7.98 -9.77
N LEU A 275 12.14 8.40 -10.90
CA LEU A 275 12.90 7.55 -11.82
C LEU A 275 14.39 7.49 -11.52
N ARG A 276 14.92 8.45 -10.73
CA ARG A 276 16.35 8.53 -10.40
C ARG A 276 16.84 7.20 -9.81
N ARG A 277 17.82 6.60 -10.48
CA ARG A 277 18.53 5.41 -9.98
C ARG A 277 19.53 5.81 -8.90
N ARG A 278 19.76 4.90 -7.96
CA ARG A 278 20.87 4.99 -7.01
C ARG A 278 22.20 4.93 -7.78
N THR A 279 23.10 5.89 -7.54
CA THR A 279 24.50 5.79 -7.96
C THR A 279 25.25 4.87 -6.97
N PRO A 280 26.00 3.86 -7.41
CA PRO A 280 26.66 2.89 -6.53
C PRO A 280 27.72 3.49 -5.57
N GLN A 281 28.09 4.77 -5.71
CA GLN A 281 29.11 5.44 -4.91
C GLN A 281 28.62 6.20 -3.67
N SER A 282 27.30 6.32 -3.41
CA SER A 282 26.84 7.03 -2.19
C SER A 282 26.87 6.10 -0.97
N THR A 283 27.88 6.28 -0.13
CA THR A 283 28.14 5.59 1.15
C THR A 283 27.45 6.25 2.35
N LYS A 284 26.69 7.34 2.16
CA LYS A 284 26.01 8.02 3.27
C LYS A 284 24.61 7.42 3.48
N GLN A 285 24.43 6.69 4.59
CA GLN A 285 23.17 6.07 5.01
C GLN A 285 21.96 7.03 4.94
N GLY A 286 22.16 8.32 5.20
CA GLY A 286 21.10 9.34 5.14
C GLY A 286 20.60 9.72 3.74
N GLU A 287 21.37 9.49 2.66
CA GLU A 287 20.94 9.73 1.27
C GLU A 287 20.15 8.56 0.68
N LEU A 288 20.41 7.33 1.14
CA LEU A 288 19.56 6.17 0.84
C LEU A 288 18.12 6.38 1.34
N ASP A 289 18.00 7.12 2.44
CA ASP A 289 16.87 7.89 3.00
C ASP A 289 15.85 8.50 2.03
N VAL A 290 16.30 8.91 0.85
CA VAL A 290 15.60 9.91 0.01
C VAL A 290 15.25 9.37 -1.37
N LEU A 291 15.89 8.28 -1.81
CA LEU A 291 15.65 7.70 -3.12
C LEU A 291 14.30 6.95 -3.18
N PRO A 292 13.56 7.05 -4.30
CA PRO A 292 12.33 6.30 -4.51
C PRO A 292 12.58 4.79 -4.43
N GLY A 293 11.59 4.04 -3.93
CA GLY A 293 11.64 2.59 -3.92
C GLY A 293 11.41 1.99 -5.30
N GLN A 294 11.68 0.69 -5.44
CA GLN A 294 11.50 -0.03 -6.70
C GLN A 294 10.05 0.03 -7.19
N ARG A 295 9.10 -0.12 -6.26
CA ARG A 295 7.67 0.01 -6.54
C ARG A 295 7.31 1.40 -7.04
N GLU A 296 7.72 2.46 -6.34
CA GLU A 296 7.44 3.85 -6.76
C GLU A 296 8.01 4.16 -8.13
N ARG A 297 9.22 3.65 -8.43
CA ARG A 297 9.87 3.82 -9.72
C ARG A 297 9.07 3.13 -10.84
N ALA A 298 8.64 1.88 -10.61
CA ALA A 298 7.82 1.17 -11.58
C ALA A 298 6.45 1.84 -11.78
N THR A 299 5.80 2.33 -10.71
CA THR A 299 4.56 3.11 -10.80
C THR A 299 4.78 4.42 -11.57
N ALA A 300 5.91 5.11 -11.37
CA ALA A 300 6.24 6.32 -12.11
C ALA A 300 6.39 6.04 -13.62
N ILE A 301 7.02 4.93 -13.99
CA ILE A 301 7.10 4.48 -15.39
C ILE A 301 5.71 4.21 -15.95
N LEU A 302 4.88 3.47 -15.22
CA LEU A 302 3.51 3.16 -15.64
C LEU A 302 2.70 4.44 -15.90
N LEU A 303 2.74 5.41 -14.98
CA LEU A 303 2.06 6.71 -15.13
C LEU A 303 2.61 7.52 -16.31
N ALA A 304 3.94 7.59 -16.46
CA ALA A 304 4.58 8.30 -17.57
C ALA A 304 4.16 7.71 -18.93
N CYS A 305 4.24 6.39 -19.06
CA CYS A 305 3.86 5.69 -20.29
C CYS A 305 2.36 5.80 -20.60
N ARG A 306 1.50 5.93 -19.57
CA ARG A 306 0.05 5.99 -19.74
C ARG A 306 -0.44 7.39 -20.11
N TYR A 307 0.14 8.45 -19.55
CA TYR A 307 -0.46 9.79 -19.63
C TYR A 307 0.41 10.87 -20.25
N LEU A 308 1.74 10.71 -20.32
CA LEU A 308 2.58 11.74 -20.94
C LEU A 308 2.60 11.61 -22.47
N PRO A 309 2.66 12.73 -23.22
CA PRO A 309 2.84 12.70 -24.66
C PRO A 309 4.10 11.93 -25.09
N LEU A 310 4.10 11.39 -26.31
CA LEU A 310 5.22 10.62 -26.85
C LEU A 310 6.53 11.41 -26.89
N SER A 311 6.48 12.73 -27.08
CA SER A 311 7.65 13.61 -27.11
C SER A 311 8.45 13.62 -25.80
N PHE A 312 7.84 13.20 -24.68
CA PHE A 312 8.54 13.06 -23.39
C PHE A 312 9.27 11.72 -23.26
N LEU A 313 9.23 10.87 -24.28
CA LEU A 313 9.91 9.58 -24.32
C LEU A 313 10.84 9.57 -25.54
N SER A 314 12.12 9.27 -25.30
CA SER A 314 13.20 9.62 -26.21
C SER A 314 13.21 8.90 -27.57
N SER A 315 12.50 7.77 -27.73
CA SER A 315 12.51 7.01 -28.99
C SER A 315 11.24 6.16 -29.21
N PRO A 316 10.87 5.86 -30.47
CA PRO A 316 9.86 4.85 -30.80
C PRO A 316 10.21 3.50 -30.16
N GLY A 317 9.23 2.79 -29.60
CA GLY A 317 9.45 1.52 -28.91
C GLY A 317 9.93 1.63 -27.46
N GLN A 318 10.43 2.78 -27.02
CA GLN A 318 10.90 2.98 -25.64
C GLN A 318 9.80 2.75 -24.60
N ARG A 319 8.54 3.05 -24.93
CA ARG A 319 7.37 2.76 -24.06
C ARG A 319 7.26 1.30 -23.69
N ALA A 320 7.38 0.41 -24.68
CA ALA A 320 7.26 -1.03 -24.46
C ALA A 320 8.40 -1.55 -23.58
N VAL A 321 9.62 -1.09 -23.84
CA VAL A 321 10.80 -1.43 -23.03
C VAL A 321 10.66 -0.97 -21.58
N LEU A 322 10.25 0.29 -21.37
CA LEU A 322 10.03 0.84 -20.04
C LEU A 322 8.91 0.11 -19.29
N LEU A 323 7.78 -0.18 -19.96
CA LEU A 323 6.70 -0.95 -19.35
C LEU A 323 7.13 -2.38 -19.00
N ALA A 324 7.97 -3.02 -19.82
CA ALA A 324 8.54 -4.34 -19.51
C ALA A 324 9.54 -4.30 -18.33
N GLU A 325 10.31 -3.21 -18.19
CA GLU A 325 11.13 -2.98 -16.98
C GLU A 325 10.24 -2.80 -15.74
N ALA A 326 9.17 -2.00 -15.85
CA ALA A 326 8.23 -1.77 -14.76
C ALA A 326 7.53 -3.06 -14.33
N ALA A 327 7.03 -3.85 -15.28
CA ALA A 327 6.38 -5.14 -15.03
C ALA A 327 7.29 -6.10 -14.25
N ARG A 328 8.54 -6.31 -14.71
CA ARG A 328 9.52 -7.15 -14.01
C ARG A 328 9.83 -6.65 -12.59
N THR A 329 9.93 -5.33 -12.43
CA THR A 329 10.18 -4.71 -11.12
C THR A 329 9.01 -4.95 -10.17
N LEU A 330 7.77 -4.80 -10.64
CA LEU A 330 6.55 -5.02 -9.85
C LEU A 330 6.36 -6.49 -9.50
N GLU A 331 6.67 -7.40 -10.42
CA GLU A 331 6.66 -8.85 -10.18
C GLU A 331 7.65 -9.23 -9.07
N LYS A 332 8.88 -8.70 -9.12
CA LYS A 332 9.90 -8.93 -8.08
C LYS A 332 9.44 -8.44 -6.69
N VAL A 333 8.77 -7.29 -6.64
CA VAL A 333 8.22 -6.73 -5.39
C VAL A 333 6.97 -7.49 -4.93
N GLY A 334 6.23 -8.11 -5.86
CA GLY A 334 4.97 -8.82 -5.62
C GLY A 334 3.70 -8.02 -5.92
N ASP A 335 3.80 -6.80 -6.47
CA ASP A 335 2.66 -5.96 -6.87
C ASP A 335 2.10 -6.41 -8.22
N MET A 336 1.49 -7.60 -8.21
CA MET A 336 0.94 -8.22 -9.40
C MET A 336 -0.25 -7.45 -9.97
N ARG A 337 -1.00 -6.69 -9.13
CA ARG A 337 -2.08 -5.84 -9.64
C ARG A 337 -1.53 -4.78 -10.60
N SER A 338 -0.46 -4.08 -10.20
CA SER A 338 0.18 -3.08 -11.06
C SER A 338 0.98 -3.71 -12.20
N CYS A 339 1.53 -4.92 -12.00
CA CYS A 339 2.19 -5.68 -13.06
C CYS A 339 1.24 -6.00 -14.22
N ASN A 340 0.04 -6.50 -13.90
CA ASN A 340 -1.01 -6.78 -14.88
C ASN A 340 -1.39 -5.52 -15.67
N ASP A 341 -1.46 -4.36 -15.01
CA ASP A 341 -1.68 -3.06 -15.63
C ASP A 341 -0.60 -2.71 -16.68
N CYS A 342 0.67 -3.01 -16.38
CA CYS A 342 1.77 -2.83 -17.33
C CYS A 342 1.63 -3.77 -18.52
N GLN A 343 1.34 -5.05 -18.28
CA GLN A 343 1.18 -6.08 -19.32
C GLN A 343 0.03 -5.75 -20.27
N GLN A 344 -1.13 -5.33 -19.75
CA GLN A 344 -2.26 -4.90 -20.56
C GLN A 344 -1.91 -3.72 -21.47
N MET A 345 -1.10 -2.77 -20.98
CA MET A 345 -0.63 -1.65 -21.80
C MET A 345 0.34 -2.10 -22.90
N ILE A 346 1.26 -3.03 -22.60
CA ILE A 346 2.18 -3.59 -23.59
C ILE A 346 1.38 -4.25 -24.73
N VAL A 347 0.36 -5.06 -24.41
CA VAL A 347 -0.50 -5.71 -25.40
C VAL A 347 -1.21 -4.68 -26.28
N LYS A 348 -1.76 -3.60 -25.69
CA LYS A 348 -2.41 -2.51 -26.44
C LYS A 348 -1.45 -1.80 -27.40
N LEU A 349 -0.20 -1.59 -26.99
CA LEU A 349 0.84 -0.98 -27.84
C LEU A 349 1.21 -1.87 -29.03
N SER A 350 1.33 -3.19 -28.80
CA SER A 350 1.64 -4.15 -29.88
C SER A 350 0.50 -4.32 -30.87
N GLY A 351 -0.76 -4.27 -30.40
CA GLY A 351 -1.95 -4.39 -31.25
C GLY A 351 -2.24 -3.17 -32.13
N GLY A 352 -1.83 -1.96 -31.70
CA GLY A 352 -2.04 -0.72 -32.47
C GLY A 352 -1.17 -0.59 -33.73
N THR A 353 -0.05 -1.30 -33.80
CA THR A 353 0.87 -1.27 -34.95
C THR A 353 0.32 -1.93 -36.22
N ALA A 354 -0.75 -2.72 -36.12
CA ALA A 354 -1.34 -3.40 -37.28
C ALA A 354 -2.32 -2.53 -38.10
N ILE A 355 -2.81 -1.41 -37.56
CA ILE A 355 -3.88 -0.61 -38.17
C ILE A 355 -3.32 0.61 -38.95
N ALA A 356 -2.03 0.95 -38.78
CA ALA A 356 -1.39 2.06 -39.49
C ALA A 356 -0.69 1.64 -40.80
N ALA A 357 -0.86 0.39 -41.25
CA ALA A 357 -0.24 -0.16 -42.45
C ALA A 357 -1.28 -0.76 -43.41
N SER A 358 -2.42 -0.08 -43.59
CA SER A 358 -3.47 -0.44 -44.56
C SER A 358 -3.77 0.74 -45.47
#